data_AF-A0A7Z8VFX9-F1
#
_entry.id   AF-A0A7Z8VFX9-F1
#
_cell.length_a   1.000
_cell.length_b   1.000
_cell.length_c   1.000
_cell.angle_alpha   90.00
_cell.angle_beta   90.00
_cell.angle_gamma   90.00
#
_symmetry.space_group_name_H-M   'P 1'
#
loop_
_entity.id
_entity.type
_entity.pdbx_description
1 polymer ?
#
loop_
_entity_poly.entity_id
_entity_poly.type
_entity_poly.pdbx_seq_one_letter_code
_entity_poly.pdbx_strand_id
1 'polypeptide(L)'
;MELIIKVLKGKRQGKSIFLQPESGYKKDTSLPYLLETDAISLHLNSQESYSAVELLMDDSEYLFHGSNVNPPDFNYTLMPKSVAYGNYEALFYNYFGVANIVLKLTKSSGETQLISFGNIEILARKLTAEQATFMVDFILQESEGDLYSCLSATRFSANYHDGGETPQAIFNKLITTIKTLEDILPSIINSPITRISSETRMQNGHQVSDVDEQGLAWLNENISVLEETDDTE
;
A
#
# COMPACT_ATOMS: atom_id res chain seq x y z
N MET A 1 24.46 -0.34 2.53
CA MET A 1 23.52 -0.39 3.67
C MET A 1 22.60 -1.55 3.44
N GLU A 2 22.31 -2.28 4.50
CA GLU A 2 21.40 -3.42 4.46
C GLU A 2 20.49 -3.38 5.68
N LEU A 3 19.20 -3.61 5.46
CA LEU A 3 18.20 -3.70 6.51
C LEU A 3 17.79 -5.15 6.70
N ILE A 4 18.03 -5.68 7.89
CA ILE A 4 17.76 -7.07 8.26
C ILE A 4 16.56 -7.09 9.20
N ILE A 5 15.49 -7.75 8.78
CA ILE A 5 14.30 -7.97 9.60
C ILE A 5 14.38 -9.37 10.19
N LYS A 6 14.41 -9.49 11.52
CA LYS A 6 14.42 -10.78 12.21
C LYS A 6 13.09 -11.01 12.91
N VAL A 7 12.48 -12.16 12.66
CA VAL A 7 11.28 -12.58 13.37
C VAL A 7 11.68 -13.15 14.74
N LEU A 8 11.38 -12.41 15.80
CA LEU A 8 11.68 -12.79 17.18
C LEU A 8 10.69 -13.83 17.72
N LYS A 9 9.42 -13.73 17.34
CA LYS A 9 8.35 -14.61 17.82
C LYS A 9 7.27 -14.79 16.76
N GLY A 10 6.79 -16.02 16.60
CA GLY A 10 5.75 -16.39 15.63
C GLY A 10 6.00 -17.77 15.03
N LYS A 11 5.18 -18.18 14.05
CA LYS A 11 5.39 -19.45 13.32
C LYS A 11 6.72 -19.49 12.55
N ARG A 12 7.32 -18.32 12.32
CA ARG A 12 8.54 -18.11 11.53
C ARG A 12 9.72 -17.63 12.37
N GLN A 13 9.69 -17.92 13.68
CA GLN A 13 10.74 -17.52 14.61
C GLN A 13 12.14 -17.88 14.08
N GLY A 14 13.06 -16.91 14.12
CA GLY A 14 14.44 -17.07 13.65
C GLY A 14 14.64 -16.80 12.16
N LYS A 15 13.58 -16.60 11.37
CA LYS A 15 13.72 -16.21 9.96
C LYS A 15 14.22 -14.76 9.87
N SER A 16 15.23 -14.56 9.03
CA SER A 16 15.79 -13.24 8.72
C SER A 16 15.46 -12.90 7.26
N ILE A 17 14.92 -11.70 7.04
CA ILE A 17 14.64 -11.14 5.71
C ILE A 17 15.64 -10.01 5.49
N PHE A 18 16.31 -10.05 4.35
CA PHE A 18 17.33 -9.06 3.98
C PHE A 18 16.72 -8.13 2.93
N LEU A 19 16.64 -6.85 3.27
CA LEU A 19 16.22 -5.80 2.38
C LEU A 19 17.41 -4.93 1.99
N GLN A 20 17.57 -4.71 0.69
CA GLN A 20 18.56 -3.80 0.14
C GLN A 20 17.86 -2.50 -0.28
N PRO A 21 18.52 -1.34 -0.13
CA PRO A 21 17.97 -0.08 -0.60
C PRO A 21 17.64 -0.16 -2.10
N GLU A 22 16.51 0.42 -2.52
CA GLU A 22 16.03 0.33 -3.90
C GLU A 22 17.02 1.00 -4.88
N SER A 23 17.94 0.21 -5.44
CA SER A 23 18.83 0.61 -6.52
C SER A 23 18.28 0.10 -7.85
N GLY A 24 17.20 0.73 -8.34
CA GLY A 24 16.63 0.45 -9.65
C GLY A 24 15.97 -0.94 -9.79
N TYR A 25 15.11 -1.05 -10.81
CA TYR A 25 14.23 -2.19 -11.10
C TYR A 25 14.89 -3.57 -10.92
N LYS A 26 14.65 -4.20 -9.77
CA LYS A 26 14.86 -5.64 -9.61
C LYS A 26 13.66 -6.36 -10.23
N LYS A 27 13.84 -6.84 -11.47
CA LYS A 27 13.10 -7.99 -11.99
C LYS A 27 13.59 -9.22 -11.22
N ASP A 28 12.90 -9.64 -10.17
CA ASP A 28 12.49 -11.04 -10.00
C ASP A 28 11.75 -11.39 -8.69
N THR A 29 10.72 -12.22 -8.90
CA THR A 29 10.11 -13.29 -8.08
C THR A 29 9.85 -13.11 -6.57
N SER A 30 8.58 -12.81 -6.25
CA SER A 30 7.92 -12.86 -4.93
C SER A 30 8.39 -11.83 -3.91
N LEU A 31 7.43 -11.04 -3.42
CA LEU A 31 7.64 -10.15 -2.28
C LEU A 31 7.92 -10.98 -1.03
N PRO A 32 8.91 -10.59 -0.20
CA PRO A 32 9.08 -11.22 1.09
C PRO A 32 7.83 -10.97 1.94
N TYR A 33 7.34 -12.03 2.61
CA TYR A 33 6.14 -11.94 3.43
C TYR A 33 6.38 -12.16 4.93
N LEU A 34 5.61 -11.42 5.74
CA LEU A 34 5.51 -11.48 7.20
C LEU A 34 4.05 -11.73 7.61
N LEU A 35 3.82 -12.21 8.84
CA LEU A 35 2.48 -12.28 9.41
C LEU A 35 2.20 -11.03 10.25
N GLU A 36 0.95 -10.57 10.27
CA GLU A 36 0.50 -9.42 11.09
C GLU A 36 0.81 -9.58 12.59
N THR A 37 0.93 -10.82 13.08
CA THR A 37 1.20 -11.13 14.49
C THR A 37 2.65 -11.48 14.79
N ASP A 38 3.53 -11.41 13.79
CA ASP A 38 4.95 -11.67 14.02
C ASP A 38 5.57 -10.48 14.75
N ALA A 39 6.28 -10.77 15.85
CA ALA A 39 7.09 -9.77 16.51
C ALA A 39 8.46 -9.71 15.82
N ILE A 40 8.82 -8.54 15.30
CA ILE A 40 10.01 -8.36 14.47
C ILE A 40 11.00 -7.38 15.10
N SER A 41 12.30 -7.64 14.94
CA SER A 41 13.35 -6.66 15.16
C SER A 41 13.95 -6.23 13.83
N LEU A 42 14.29 -4.94 13.73
CA LEU A 42 14.95 -4.37 12.56
C LEU A 42 16.40 -4.07 12.93
N HIS A 43 17.32 -4.51 12.10
CA HIS A 43 18.74 -4.22 12.24
C HIS A 43 19.23 -3.56 10.96
N LEU A 44 19.68 -2.32 11.05
CA LEU A 44 20.29 -1.59 9.96
C LEU A 44 21.81 -1.65 10.12
N ASN A 45 22.48 -2.18 9.10
CA ASN A 45 23.93 -2.18 9.00
C ASN A 45 24.38 -1.08 8.03
N SER A 46 25.18 -0.15 8.52
CA SER A 46 25.71 1.00 7.77
C SER A 46 27.22 1.13 7.95
N GLN A 47 27.91 1.59 6.90
CA GLN A 47 29.33 1.97 6.96
C GLN A 47 29.52 3.43 7.43
N GLU A 48 28.45 4.23 7.39
CA GLU A 48 28.43 5.61 7.86
C GLU A 48 27.73 5.71 9.23
N SER A 49 28.22 6.63 10.08
CA SER A 49 27.60 6.99 11.35
C SER A 49 26.49 8.02 11.14
N TYR A 50 25.29 7.68 11.60
CA TYR A 50 24.13 8.56 11.73
C TYR A 50 23.87 8.94 13.19
N SER A 51 23.42 10.18 13.40
CA SER A 51 23.04 10.70 14.72
C SER A 51 21.67 10.17 15.16
N ALA A 52 20.74 10.06 14.22
CA ALA A 52 19.43 9.46 14.44
C ALA A 52 19.03 8.63 13.20
N VAL A 53 18.37 7.49 13.47
CA VAL A 53 17.80 6.60 12.46
C VAL A 53 16.37 6.32 12.88
N GLU A 54 15.41 6.65 12.02
CA GLU A 54 13.98 6.54 12.29
C GLU A 54 13.32 5.70 11.19
N LEU A 55 12.46 4.75 11.57
CA LEU A 55 11.54 4.08 10.66
C LEU A 55 10.29 4.94 10.53
N LEU A 56 9.92 5.29 9.30
CA LEU A 56 8.70 6.01 8.99
C LEU A 56 7.61 5.00 8.59
N MET A 57 6.52 4.98 9.36
CA MET A 57 5.33 4.18 9.11
C MET A 57 4.09 5.08 9.19
N ASP A 58 3.62 5.56 8.04
CA ASP A 58 2.45 6.45 7.87
C ASP A 58 2.44 7.63 8.86
N ASP A 59 1.75 7.51 10.00
CA ASP A 59 1.64 8.53 11.06
C ASP A 59 2.58 8.32 12.26
N SER A 60 3.48 7.33 12.21
CA SER A 60 4.34 6.94 13.34
C SER A 60 5.82 6.88 12.96
N GLU A 61 6.67 7.45 13.82
CA GLU A 61 8.12 7.41 13.70
C GLU A 61 8.70 6.51 14.81
N TYR A 62 9.50 5.50 14.44
CA TYR A 62 10.16 4.61 15.39
C TYR A 62 11.66 4.82 15.39
N LEU A 63 12.20 5.26 16.53
CA LEU A 63 13.62 5.54 16.70
C LEU A 63 14.43 4.26 16.92
N PHE A 64 15.47 4.06 16.11
CA PHE A 64 16.43 2.97 16.31
C PHE A 64 17.42 3.32 17.43
N HIS A 65 17.83 2.29 18.18
CA HIS A 65 18.92 2.40 19.12
C HIS A 65 20.23 1.99 18.45
N GLY A 66 21.16 2.93 18.34
CA GLY A 66 22.50 2.67 17.82
C GLY A 66 23.35 1.92 18.85
N SER A 67 23.98 0.83 18.41
CA SER A 67 25.01 0.12 19.17
C SER A 67 26.31 0.10 18.37
N ASN A 68 27.33 0.82 18.85
CA ASN A 68 28.67 0.80 18.25
C ASN A 68 29.38 -0.49 18.66
N VAL A 69 29.06 -1.60 17.98
CA VAL A 69 29.61 -2.89 18.40
C VAL A 69 30.98 -3.15 17.78
N ASN A 70 31.29 -2.72 16.55
CA ASN A 70 32.63 -2.89 15.95
C ASN A 70 32.89 -1.91 14.78
N PRO A 71 33.79 -0.90 14.89
CA PRO A 71 34.20 -0.13 13.72
C PRO A 71 34.90 -1.04 12.69
N PRO A 72 34.58 -0.94 11.38
CA PRO A 72 33.94 0.19 10.69
C PRO A 72 32.41 0.09 10.49
N ASP A 73 31.73 -0.92 11.05
CA ASP A 73 30.29 -1.14 10.81
C ASP A 73 29.45 -0.58 11.97
N PHE A 74 28.53 0.32 11.64
CA PHE A 74 27.54 0.89 12.54
C PHE A 74 26.25 0.06 12.48
N ASN A 75 25.84 -0.47 13.64
CA ASN A 75 24.64 -1.29 13.77
C ASN A 75 23.57 -0.54 14.56
N TYR A 76 22.44 -0.28 13.90
CA TYR A 76 21.26 0.32 14.51
C TYR A 76 20.19 -0.74 14.68
N THR A 77 19.64 -0.88 15.89
CA THR A 77 18.62 -1.88 16.17
C THR A 77 17.34 -1.23 16.67
N LEU A 78 16.22 -1.57 16.05
CA LEU A 78 14.88 -1.30 16.55
C LEU A 78 14.31 -2.60 17.10
N MET A 79 14.02 -2.62 18.40
CA MET A 79 13.34 -3.74 19.06
C MET A 79 11.86 -3.40 19.26
N PRO A 80 10.97 -4.39 19.10
CA PRO A 80 9.56 -4.21 19.43
C PRO A 80 9.40 -4.01 20.95
N LYS A 81 8.35 -3.30 21.36
CA LYS A 81 8.06 -3.09 22.77
C LYS A 81 7.83 -4.42 23.47
N SER A 82 8.51 -4.62 24.61
CA SER A 82 8.30 -5.79 25.44
C SER A 82 6.99 -5.63 26.20
N VAL A 83 6.10 -6.61 26.03
CA VAL A 83 4.88 -6.80 26.83
C VAL A 83 5.23 -7.71 28.01
N ALA A 84 4.41 -7.66 29.07
CA ALA A 84 4.55 -8.54 30.24
C ALA A 84 4.73 -10.02 29.84
N TYR A 85 5.48 -10.76 30.65
CA TYR A 85 5.80 -12.19 30.47
C TYR A 85 6.73 -12.52 29.28
N GLY A 86 7.62 -11.60 28.90
CA GLY A 86 8.63 -11.85 27.85
C GLY A 86 8.02 -11.96 26.44
N ASN A 87 6.84 -11.35 26.26
CA ASN A 87 6.20 -11.22 24.96
C ASN A 87 6.64 -9.92 24.30
N TYR A 88 6.59 -9.88 22.98
CA TYR A 88 6.85 -8.68 22.19
C TYR A 88 5.59 -8.30 21.43
N GLU A 89 5.36 -6.99 21.31
CA GLU A 89 4.30 -6.44 20.49
C GLU A 89 4.61 -6.64 19.00
N ALA A 90 3.59 -6.94 18.20
CA ALA A 90 3.74 -7.07 16.76
C ALA A 90 3.62 -5.69 16.10
N LEU A 91 4.61 -5.31 15.27
CA LEU A 91 4.63 -4.00 14.62
C LEU A 91 3.45 -3.82 13.65
N PHE A 92 3.07 -4.89 12.95
CA PHE A 92 2.01 -4.89 11.94
C PHE A 92 0.68 -5.46 12.46
N TYR A 93 0.40 -5.31 13.75
CA TYR A 93 -0.85 -5.82 14.31
C TYR A 93 -2.05 -5.12 13.68
N ASN A 94 -3.04 -5.89 13.21
CA ASN A 94 -4.20 -5.41 12.43
C ASN A 94 -3.85 -4.70 11.11
N TYR A 95 -2.64 -4.91 10.58
CA TYR A 95 -2.26 -4.42 9.27
C TYR A 95 -1.98 -5.62 8.35
N PHE A 96 -2.56 -5.60 7.15
CA PHE A 96 -2.31 -6.59 6.11
C PHE A 96 -2.31 -5.90 4.73
N GLY A 97 -1.51 -6.43 3.80
CA GLY A 97 -1.25 -5.82 2.50
C GLY A 97 0.23 -5.57 2.26
N VAL A 98 0.56 -4.66 1.33
CA VAL A 98 1.94 -4.35 0.98
C VAL A 98 2.41 -3.11 1.75
N ALA A 99 3.39 -3.28 2.64
CA ALA A 99 4.05 -2.18 3.34
C ALA A 99 5.36 -1.80 2.66
N ASN A 100 5.58 -0.49 2.50
CA ASN A 100 6.86 0.06 2.09
C ASN A 100 7.68 0.45 3.32
N ILE A 101 8.93 0.01 3.38
CA ILE A 101 9.84 0.30 4.49
C ILE A 101 10.74 1.48 4.14
N VAL A 102 10.48 2.63 4.76
CA VAL A 102 11.25 3.87 4.57
C VAL A 102 11.98 4.23 5.86
N LEU A 103 13.28 4.48 5.76
CA LEU A 103 14.09 4.99 6.86
C LEU A 103 14.49 6.44 6.63
N LYS A 104 14.42 7.23 7.70
CA LYS A 104 14.92 8.60 7.78
C LYS A 104 16.23 8.58 8.58
N LEU A 105 17.30 8.94 7.90
CA LEU A 105 18.65 8.98 8.44
C LEU A 105 19.05 10.44 8.64
N THR A 106 19.47 10.79 9.85
CA THR A 106 20.00 12.12 10.15
C THR A 106 21.50 12.03 10.37
N LYS A 107 22.27 12.81 9.61
CA LYS A 107 23.73 12.91 9.76
C LYS A 107 24.09 13.89 10.89
N SER A 108 25.31 13.79 11.39
CA SER A 108 25.85 14.74 12.39
C SER A 108 25.92 16.19 11.88
N SER A 109 25.91 16.39 10.56
CA SER A 109 25.83 17.71 9.90
C SER A 109 24.43 18.34 9.94
N GLY A 110 23.40 17.60 10.39
CA GLY A 110 22.00 18.02 10.36
C GLY A 110 21.29 17.72 9.04
N GLU A 111 21.98 17.16 8.05
CA GLU A 111 21.37 16.71 6.80
C GLU A 111 20.51 15.46 7.05
N THR A 112 19.28 15.48 6.54
CA THR A 112 18.34 14.35 6.59
C THR A 112 18.26 13.67 5.23
N GLN A 113 18.31 12.34 5.22
CA GLN A 113 18.23 11.51 4.03
C GLN A 113 17.15 10.45 4.22
N LEU A 114 16.23 10.36 3.26
CA LEU A 114 15.21 9.29 3.21
C LEU A 114 15.71 8.17 2.30
N ILE A 115 15.64 6.93 2.78
CA ILE A 115 16.02 5.73 2.03
C ILE A 115 14.88 4.71 2.08
N SER A 116 14.38 4.33 0.90
CA SER A 116 13.43 3.23 0.71
C SER A 116 14.18 1.90 0.61
N PHE A 117 13.80 0.92 1.44
CA PHE A 117 14.34 -0.45 1.45
C PHE A 117 13.44 -1.44 0.71
N GLY A 118 12.40 -0.95 0.03
CA GLY A 118 11.48 -1.74 -0.77
C GLY A 118 10.24 -2.21 0.00
N ASN A 119 9.49 -3.09 -0.67
CA ASN A 119 8.17 -3.52 -0.24
C ASN A 119 8.19 -4.90 0.43
N ILE A 120 7.34 -5.08 1.44
CA ILE A 120 7.09 -6.34 2.13
C ILE A 120 5.59 -6.61 2.10
N GLU A 121 5.23 -7.87 1.86
CA GLU A 121 3.85 -8.31 1.99
C GLU A 121 3.55 -8.75 3.43
N ILE A 122 2.45 -8.28 3.99
CA ILE A 122 2.00 -8.65 5.32
C ILE A 122 0.69 -9.42 5.18
N LEU A 123 0.72 -10.67 5.63
CA LEU A 123 -0.39 -11.59 5.54
C LEU A 123 -1.21 -11.55 6.84
N ALA A 124 -2.51 -11.34 6.68
CA ALA A 124 -3.49 -11.42 7.75
C ALA A 124 -3.82 -12.88 8.12
N ARG A 125 -4.32 -13.09 9.34
CA ARG A 125 -5.00 -14.35 9.67
C ARG A 125 -6.35 -14.41 8.96
N LYS A 126 -6.82 -15.63 8.70
CA LYS A 126 -8.16 -15.88 8.14
C LYS A 126 -9.25 -15.09 8.87
N LEU A 127 -9.23 -15.09 10.21
CA LEU A 127 -10.20 -14.37 11.04
C LEU A 127 -10.15 -12.85 10.80
N THR A 128 -8.96 -12.25 10.73
CA THR A 128 -8.79 -10.82 10.48
C THR A 128 -9.25 -10.44 9.07
N ALA A 129 -8.94 -11.28 8.08
CA ALA A 129 -9.39 -11.10 6.71
C ALA A 129 -10.93 -11.16 6.62
N GLU A 130 -11.56 -12.16 7.25
CA GLU A 130 -13.02 -12.29 7.29
C GLU A 130 -13.67 -11.07 7.97
N GLN A 131 -13.13 -10.60 9.09
CA GLN A 131 -13.61 -9.39 9.77
C GLN A 131 -13.53 -8.16 8.87
N ALA A 132 -12.42 -7.97 8.16
CA ALA A 132 -12.27 -6.87 7.22
C ALA A 132 -13.28 -6.98 6.05
N THR A 133 -13.51 -8.19 5.52
CA THR A 133 -14.54 -8.44 4.51
C THR A 133 -15.93 -8.09 5.03
N PHE A 134 -16.31 -8.56 6.23
CA PHE A 134 -17.60 -8.21 6.83
C PHE A 134 -17.76 -6.71 7.04
N MET A 135 -16.70 -6.01 7.44
CA MET A 135 -16.73 -4.54 7.57
C MET A 135 -16.95 -3.86 6.22
N VAL A 136 -16.25 -4.30 5.18
CA VAL A 136 -16.40 -3.73 3.83
C VAL A 136 -17.80 -4.02 3.27
N ASP A 137 -18.29 -5.25 3.44
CA ASP A 137 -19.63 -5.64 3.00
C ASP A 137 -20.70 -4.84 3.75
N PHE A 138 -20.55 -4.66 5.06
CA PHE A 138 -21.42 -3.79 5.84
C PHE A 138 -21.37 -2.35 5.34
N ILE A 139 -20.18 -1.82 5.04
CA ILE A 139 -20.02 -0.46 4.49
C ILE A 139 -20.72 -0.32 3.14
N LEU A 140 -20.60 -1.32 2.27
CA LEU A 140 -21.22 -1.30 0.94
C LEU A 140 -22.75 -1.41 1.04
N GLN A 141 -23.27 -2.23 1.96
CA GLN A 141 -24.70 -2.42 2.21
C GLN A 141 -25.35 -1.19 2.86
N GLU A 142 -24.65 -0.55 3.80
CA GLU A 142 -25.18 0.58 4.59
C GLU A 142 -24.87 1.96 3.98
N SER A 143 -24.39 1.98 2.72
CA SER A 143 -23.95 3.19 2.02
C SER A 143 -25.08 4.19 1.68
N GLU A 144 -26.34 3.90 2.01
CA GLU A 144 -27.47 4.81 1.79
C GLU A 144 -27.65 5.90 2.86
N GLY A 145 -26.89 5.92 3.97
CA GLY A 145 -26.91 7.09 4.86
C GLY A 145 -26.18 6.99 6.20
N ASP A 146 -26.08 5.82 6.82
CA ASP A 146 -25.69 5.72 8.24
C ASP A 146 -24.18 5.82 8.48
N LEU A 147 -23.34 5.48 7.50
CA LEU A 147 -21.87 5.61 7.63
C LEU A 147 -21.39 7.04 7.75
N TYR A 148 -22.12 8.00 7.16
CA TYR A 148 -21.82 9.42 7.32
C TYR A 148 -21.99 9.88 8.78
N SER A 149 -22.87 9.23 9.55
CA SER A 149 -23.02 9.51 10.98
C SER A 149 -21.85 8.95 11.81
N CYS A 150 -21.39 7.74 11.48
CA CYS A 150 -20.30 7.05 12.18
C CYS A 150 -18.92 7.67 11.90
N LEU A 151 -18.64 8.08 10.65
CA LEU A 151 -17.38 8.75 10.29
C LEU A 151 -17.32 10.22 10.77
N SER A 152 -18.46 10.80 11.14
CA SER A 152 -18.59 12.19 11.63
C SER A 152 -18.58 12.29 13.17
N ALA A 153 -18.43 11.18 13.89
CA ALA A 153 -18.50 11.17 15.35
C ALA A 153 -17.39 12.01 16.04
N THR A 154 -16.29 12.33 15.36
CA THR A 154 -15.23 13.20 15.89
C THR A 154 -15.22 14.63 15.34
N ARG A 155 -16.16 15.03 14.48
CA ARG A 155 -16.16 16.39 13.88
C ARG A 155 -17.39 17.25 14.12
N PHE A 156 -18.47 16.74 14.70
CA PHE A 156 -19.72 17.51 14.79
C PHE A 156 -20.36 17.50 16.18
N SER A 157 -19.64 18.01 17.18
CA SER A 157 -20.29 18.67 18.31
C SER A 157 -20.88 20.01 17.86
N ALA A 158 -21.97 19.98 17.08
CA ALA A 158 -22.93 21.09 16.92
C ALA A 158 -24.03 20.72 15.91
N ASN A 159 -25.23 20.42 16.42
CA ASN A 159 -26.50 20.48 15.70
C ASN A 159 -26.76 19.44 14.61
N TYR A 160 -26.72 18.14 14.97
CA TYR A 160 -27.44 17.12 14.22
C TYR A 160 -28.92 17.13 14.68
N HIS A 161 -29.85 17.46 13.78
CA HIS A 161 -31.28 17.18 13.97
C HIS A 161 -31.66 16.09 12.97
N ASP A 162 -32.32 15.08 13.52
CA ASP A 162 -32.86 13.90 12.86
C ASP A 162 -33.75 14.28 11.66
N GLY A 163 -33.57 13.60 10.52
CA GLY A 163 -34.56 13.62 9.43
C GLY A 163 -34.38 14.60 8.25
N GLY A 164 -33.16 14.91 7.83
CA GLY A 164 -32.94 15.55 6.52
C GLY A 164 -31.56 16.15 6.33
N GLU A 165 -31.11 16.30 5.07
CA GLU A 165 -29.94 17.12 4.76
C GLU A 165 -30.14 18.51 5.35
N THR A 166 -29.24 18.95 6.24
CA THR A 166 -29.33 20.29 6.79
C THR A 166 -29.33 21.29 5.63
N PRO A 167 -30.12 22.37 5.67
CA PRO A 167 -30.14 23.37 4.60
C PRO A 167 -28.73 23.87 4.25
N GLN A 168 -27.83 23.93 5.24
CA GLN A 168 -26.40 24.25 5.04
C GLN A 168 -25.64 23.22 4.20
N ALA A 169 -25.90 21.92 4.36
CA ALA A 169 -25.30 20.88 3.52
C ALA A 169 -25.79 21.00 2.07
N ILE A 170 -27.08 21.27 1.87
CA ILE A 170 -27.66 21.54 0.54
C ILE A 170 -27.02 22.80 -0.06
N PHE A 171 -26.89 23.88 0.71
CA PHE A 171 -26.23 25.10 0.25
C PHE A 171 -24.76 24.87 -0.11
N ASN A 172 -24.03 24.09 0.68
CA ASN A 172 -22.64 23.74 0.37
C ASN A 172 -22.54 22.90 -0.90
N LYS A 173 -23.43 21.91 -1.09
CA LYS A 173 -23.51 21.16 -2.35
C LYS A 173 -23.80 22.09 -3.52
N LEU A 174 -24.76 23.01 -3.37
CA LEU A 174 -25.14 23.96 -4.41
C LEU A 174 -23.98 24.91 -4.76
N ILE A 175 -23.24 25.39 -3.76
CA ILE A 175 -22.03 26.20 -3.95
C ILE A 175 -20.96 25.40 -4.70
N THR A 176 -20.72 24.14 -4.33
CA THR A 176 -19.75 23.28 -5.01
C THR A 176 -20.18 23.02 -6.46
N THR A 177 -21.47 22.74 -6.70
CA THR A 177 -22.00 22.54 -8.05
C THR A 177 -21.86 23.81 -8.91
N ILE A 178 -22.13 24.99 -8.34
CA ILE A 178 -21.91 26.27 -9.04
C ILE A 178 -20.43 26.44 -9.40
N LYS A 179 -19.51 26.18 -8.47
CA LYS A 179 -18.06 26.27 -8.76
C LYS A 179 -17.64 25.32 -9.87
N THR A 180 -18.11 24.07 -9.84
CA THR A 180 -17.82 23.12 -10.92
C THR A 180 -18.41 23.57 -12.26
N LEU A 181 -19.58 24.21 -12.24
CA LEU A 181 -20.17 24.78 -13.44
C LEU A 181 -19.34 25.97 -13.96
N GLU A 182 -18.89 26.85 -13.07
CA GLU A 182 -18.00 27.98 -13.38
C GLU A 182 -16.65 27.52 -13.94
N ASP A 183 -16.11 26.39 -13.49
CA ASP A 183 -14.87 25.82 -14.02
C ASP A 183 -15.07 25.21 -15.43
N ILE A 184 -16.23 24.60 -15.68
CA ILE A 184 -16.52 23.94 -16.96
C ILE A 184 -17.03 24.94 -18.03
N LEU A 185 -17.72 26.00 -17.62
CA LEU A 185 -18.31 27.01 -18.52
C LEU A 185 -17.29 27.60 -19.52
N PRO A 186 -16.09 28.02 -19.10
CA PRO A 186 -15.07 28.56 -20.00
C PRO A 186 -14.66 27.55 -21.07
N SER A 187 -14.58 26.26 -20.75
CA SER A 187 -14.28 25.21 -21.73
C SER A 187 -15.37 25.06 -22.77
N ILE A 188 -16.64 25.17 -22.37
CA ILE A 188 -17.78 25.06 -23.29
C ILE A 188 -17.94 26.31 -24.14
N ILE A 189 -17.72 27.50 -23.56
CA ILE A 189 -17.85 28.79 -24.27
C ILE A 189 -16.69 29.00 -25.26
N ASN A 190 -15.45 28.68 -24.88
CA ASN A 190 -14.27 28.89 -25.74
C ASN A 190 -14.15 27.84 -26.86
N SER A 191 -14.76 26.67 -26.70
CA SER A 191 -14.86 25.64 -27.74
C SER A 191 -16.28 25.08 -27.76
N PRO A 192 -17.24 25.79 -28.39
CA PRO A 192 -18.60 25.30 -28.47
C PRO A 192 -18.61 23.96 -29.21
N ILE A 193 -19.26 22.96 -28.62
CA ILE A 193 -19.45 21.63 -29.21
C ILE A 193 -20.32 21.79 -30.46
N THR A 194 -19.68 22.18 -31.56
CA THR A 194 -20.31 22.53 -32.83
C THR A 194 -20.36 21.33 -33.78
N ARG A 195 -19.69 20.23 -33.42
CA ARG A 195 -19.72 19.00 -34.20
C ARG A 195 -19.45 17.79 -33.31
N ILE A 196 -20.43 16.89 -33.19
CA ILE A 196 -20.22 15.56 -32.66
C ILE A 196 -19.54 14.76 -33.79
N SER A 197 -18.21 14.77 -33.84
CA SER A 197 -17.46 13.80 -34.64
C SER A 197 -17.11 12.62 -33.75
N SER A 198 -17.42 11.41 -34.20
CA SER A 198 -16.93 10.18 -33.56
C SER A 198 -15.40 10.15 -33.66
N GLU A 199 -14.71 10.53 -32.58
CA GLU A 199 -13.30 10.21 -32.42
C GLU A 199 -13.19 8.75 -31.98
N THR A 200 -12.93 7.86 -32.93
CA THR A 200 -12.46 6.51 -32.64
C THR A 200 -11.04 6.62 -32.11
N ARG A 201 -10.91 6.86 -30.81
CA ARG A 201 -9.61 6.85 -30.15
C ARG A 201 -9.27 5.41 -29.79
N MET A 202 -8.50 4.76 -30.66
CA MET A 202 -7.91 3.45 -30.39
C MET A 202 -6.90 3.64 -29.25
N GLN A 203 -7.32 3.35 -28.01
CA GLN A 203 -6.37 3.24 -26.91
C GLN A 203 -5.50 2.02 -27.19
N ASN A 204 -4.18 2.23 -27.30
CA ASN A 204 -3.21 1.14 -27.40
C ASN A 204 -3.27 0.32 -26.11
N GLY A 205 -4.14 -0.70 -26.09
CA GLY A 205 -4.10 -1.82 -25.16
C GLY A 205 -2.93 -2.71 -25.54
N HIS A 206 -1.71 -2.25 -25.34
CA HIS A 206 -0.52 -3.07 -25.54
C HIS A 206 -0.39 -4.04 -24.36
N GLN A 207 -1.22 -5.08 -24.37
CA GLN A 207 -1.07 -6.38 -23.71
C GLN A 207 -2.34 -7.24 -23.87
N VAL A 208 -2.92 -7.29 -25.06
CA VAL A 208 -3.68 -8.47 -25.48
C VAL A 208 -2.88 -9.05 -26.62
N SER A 209 -2.41 -10.28 -26.42
CA SER A 209 -1.81 -11.12 -27.45
C SER A 209 -2.76 -11.17 -28.64
N ASP A 210 -2.47 -10.37 -29.67
CA ASP A 210 -3.07 -10.56 -30.99
C ASP A 210 -2.61 -11.94 -31.44
N VAL A 211 -3.51 -12.91 -31.30
CA VAL A 211 -3.39 -14.17 -32.00
C VAL A 211 -3.54 -13.80 -33.47
N ASP A 212 -2.40 -13.72 -34.17
CA ASP A 212 -2.33 -13.38 -35.58
C ASP A 212 -3.32 -14.27 -36.35
N GLU A 213 -4.13 -13.66 -37.22
CA GLU A 213 -5.15 -14.35 -38.02
C GLU A 213 -4.50 -15.43 -38.91
N GLN A 214 -3.21 -15.23 -39.24
CA GLN A 214 -2.37 -16.24 -39.89
C GLN A 214 -2.06 -17.45 -38.98
N GLY A 215 -1.87 -17.22 -37.68
CA GLY A 215 -1.71 -18.29 -36.70
C GLY A 215 -2.99 -19.11 -36.49
N LEU A 216 -4.15 -18.45 -36.49
CA LEU A 216 -5.45 -19.13 -36.47
C LEU A 216 -5.72 -19.92 -37.76
N ALA A 217 -5.39 -19.36 -38.92
CA ALA A 217 -5.53 -20.06 -40.20
C ALA A 217 -4.60 -21.29 -40.27
N TRP A 218 -3.36 -21.16 -39.80
CA TRP A 218 -2.42 -22.28 -39.74
C TRP A 218 -2.89 -23.38 -38.79
N LEU A 219 -3.39 -23.03 -37.60
CA LEU A 219 -3.96 -24.01 -36.66
C LEU A 219 -5.16 -24.73 -37.26
N ASN A 220 -6.04 -24.02 -37.95
CA ASN A 220 -7.22 -24.61 -38.58
C ASN A 220 -6.84 -25.59 -39.72
N GLU A 221 -5.83 -25.26 -40.52
CA GLU A 221 -5.36 -26.13 -41.60
C GLU A 221 -4.53 -27.33 -41.10
N ASN A 222 -3.97 -27.25 -39.90
CA ASN A 222 -3.07 -28.27 -39.33
C ASN A 222 -3.61 -28.91 -38.03
N ILE A 223 -4.93 -28.88 -37.80
CA ILE A 223 -5.60 -29.49 -36.64
C ILE A 223 -5.29 -30.98 -36.51
N SER A 224 -5.01 -31.68 -37.62
CA SER A 224 -4.67 -33.10 -37.66
C SER A 224 -3.25 -33.43 -37.16
N VAL A 225 -2.41 -32.41 -36.92
CA VAL A 225 -1.04 -32.55 -36.42
C VAL A 225 -0.96 -32.32 -34.91
N LEU A 226 -2.04 -31.81 -34.29
CA LEU A 226 -2.10 -31.60 -32.85
C LEU A 226 -2.42 -32.93 -32.17
N GLU A 227 -1.45 -33.44 -31.41
CA GLU A 227 -1.67 -34.59 -30.53
C GLU A 227 -2.33 -34.13 -29.23
N GLU A 228 -3.23 -34.94 -28.67
CA GLU A 228 -3.78 -34.73 -27.33
C GLU A 228 -2.62 -34.74 -26.32
N THR A 229 -2.30 -33.58 -25.75
CA THR A 229 -1.45 -33.52 -24.56
C THR A 229 -2.31 -33.75 -23.35
N ASP A 230 -2.10 -34.88 -22.66
CA ASP A 230 -2.67 -35.12 -21.33
C ASP A 230 -2.21 -33.99 -20.40
N ASP A 231 -3.16 -33.17 -19.91
CA ASP A 231 -2.95 -32.30 -18.75
C ASP A 231 -2.72 -33.20 -17.53
N THR A 232 -1.44 -33.50 -17.25
CA THR A 232 -1.03 -34.01 -15.94
C THR A 232 -0.63 -32.83 -15.06
N GLU A 233 -1.50 -32.52 -14.08
CA GLU A 233 -1.30 -31.77 -12.81
C GLU A 233 -0.28 -30.63 -12.74
#